data_AF-A0A843C2X8-F1
#
_entry.id   AF-A0A843C2X8-F1
#
_cell.length_a   1.000
_cell.length_b   1.000
_cell.length_c   1.000
_cell.angle_alpha   90.00
_cell.angle_beta   90.00
_cell.angle_gamma   90.00
#
_symmetry.space_group_name_H-M   'P 1'
#
loop_
_entity.id
_entity.type
_entity.pdbx_description
1 polymer ?
#
loop_
_entity_poly.entity_id
_entity_poly.type
_entity_poly.pdbx_seq_one_letter_code
_entity_poly.pdbx_strand_id
1 'polypeptide(L)'
;MDIDWSKIEPKKFEELCHRILTLNGFANIQWFGKYGSDRGRDLVAEKVELPLPGIVKVGRWIIQCKRFISRPPTIEELNKAIIWNEAHKADYLLFIITNVLTSDTKDWIVKRSEEVHFSIFLWEEPDIKNELTRHPELLDYMKPSEENELEEFAIKFIEFMRQSLEEFHPKILHVLPMYSQYPYGLKIVRNTK
;
A
#
# COMPACT_ATOMS: atom_id res chain seq x y z
N MET A 1 -17.24 -4.32 3.22
CA MET A 1 -16.17 -5.00 2.48
C MET A 1 -14.91 -4.94 3.32
N ASP A 2 -14.28 -6.09 3.57
CA ASP A 2 -13.02 -6.16 4.31
C ASP A 2 -11.86 -6.34 3.32
N ILE A 3 -10.79 -5.56 3.47
CA ILE A 3 -9.66 -5.52 2.53
C ILE A 3 -8.38 -5.75 3.32
N ASP A 4 -7.63 -6.78 2.94
CA ASP A 4 -6.30 -7.01 3.47
C ASP A 4 -5.27 -6.19 2.67
N TRP A 5 -5.00 -4.97 3.15
CA TRP A 5 -4.02 -4.07 2.53
C TRP A 5 -2.58 -4.61 2.57
N SER A 6 -2.28 -5.63 3.39
CA SER A 6 -0.94 -6.22 3.45
C SER A 6 -0.58 -6.99 2.17
N LYS A 7 -1.61 -7.46 1.44
CA LYS A 7 -1.49 -8.19 0.17
C LYS A 7 -1.36 -7.26 -1.04
N ILE A 8 -1.51 -5.95 -0.84
CA ILE A 8 -1.41 -4.96 -1.90
C ILE A 8 -0.05 -4.29 -1.81
N GLU A 9 0.72 -4.38 -2.88
CA GLU A 9 2.02 -3.72 -2.96
C GLU A 9 1.89 -2.19 -2.89
N PRO A 10 2.91 -1.47 -2.38
CA PRO A 10 2.88 0.00 -2.31
C PRO A 10 2.54 0.65 -3.65
N LYS A 11 3.17 0.17 -4.74
CA LYS A 11 2.96 0.70 -6.08
C LYS A 11 1.53 0.46 -6.58
N LYS A 12 1.00 -0.75 -6.36
CA LYS A 12 -0.40 -1.09 -6.69
C LYS A 12 -1.40 -0.22 -5.95
N PHE A 13 -1.10 0.14 -4.70
CA PHE A 13 -1.93 1.07 -3.94
C PHE A 13 -1.92 2.50 -4.52
N GLU A 14 -0.76 3.03 -4.91
CA GLU A 14 -0.68 4.33 -5.60
C GLU A 14 -1.45 4.33 -6.94
N GLU A 15 -1.33 3.25 -7.71
CA GLU A 15 -2.10 2.98 -8.93
C GLU A 15 -3.61 2.98 -8.68
N LEU A 16 -4.05 2.30 -7.61
CA LEU A 16 -5.45 2.27 -7.22
C LEU A 16 -5.95 3.68 -6.92
N CYS A 17 -5.19 4.45 -6.16
CA CYS A 17 -5.51 5.85 -5.85
C CYS A 17 -5.61 6.70 -7.12
N HIS A 18 -4.68 6.55 -8.06
CA HIS A 18 -4.74 7.21 -9.37
C HIS A 18 -6.05 6.90 -10.10
N ARG A 19 -6.46 5.63 -10.14
CA ARG A 19 -7.71 5.19 -10.80
C ARG A 19 -8.93 5.79 -10.11
N ILE A 20 -8.99 5.75 -8.78
CA ILE A 20 -10.08 6.37 -8.01
C ILE A 20 -10.18 7.87 -8.33
N LEU A 21 -9.06 8.60 -8.35
CA LEU A 21 -9.05 10.03 -8.67
C LEU A 21 -9.54 10.29 -10.11
N THR A 22 -9.09 9.48 -11.06
CA THR A 22 -9.53 9.58 -12.47
C THR A 22 -11.05 9.45 -12.57
N LEU A 23 -11.64 8.45 -11.89
CA LEU A 23 -13.08 8.22 -11.87
C LEU A 23 -13.86 9.32 -11.13
N ASN A 24 -13.22 9.98 -10.16
CA ASN A 24 -13.76 11.14 -9.44
C ASN A 24 -13.55 12.48 -10.17
N GLY A 25 -13.20 12.43 -11.46
CA GLY A 25 -13.14 13.60 -12.35
C GLY A 25 -11.88 14.46 -12.19
N PHE A 26 -10.81 13.92 -11.60
CA PHE A 26 -9.50 14.57 -11.67
C PHE A 26 -8.91 14.40 -13.07
N ALA A 27 -8.23 15.43 -13.54
CA ALA A 27 -7.57 15.49 -14.84
C ALA A 27 -6.07 15.78 -14.67
N ASN A 28 -5.32 15.64 -15.78
CA ASN A 28 -3.88 15.95 -15.83
C ASN A 28 -3.07 15.30 -14.70
N ILE A 29 -3.44 14.07 -14.33
CA ILE A 29 -2.80 13.35 -13.22
C ILE A 29 -1.38 12.96 -13.62
N GLN A 30 -0.40 13.48 -12.88
CA GLN A 30 1.01 13.18 -13.02
C GLN A 30 1.46 12.31 -11.85
N TRP A 31 2.07 11.17 -12.17
CA TRP A 31 2.58 10.24 -11.18
C TRP A 31 4.09 10.40 -11.00
N PHE A 32 4.51 10.71 -9.77
CA PHE A 32 5.92 10.87 -9.40
C PHE A 32 6.51 9.65 -8.67
N GLY A 33 5.66 8.84 -8.03
CA GLY A 33 5.99 7.55 -7.44
C GLY A 33 7.22 7.57 -6.54
N LYS A 34 8.07 6.53 -6.64
CA LYS A 34 9.29 6.37 -5.82
C LYS A 34 10.24 7.56 -5.86
N TYR A 35 10.28 8.32 -6.96
CA TYR A 35 11.15 9.50 -7.11
C TYR A 35 10.50 10.81 -6.61
N GLY A 36 9.18 10.80 -6.36
CA GLY A 36 8.41 11.92 -5.79
C GLY A 36 8.30 11.91 -4.27
N SER A 37 8.47 10.75 -3.64
CA SER A 37 8.26 10.55 -2.19
C SER A 37 9.11 11.47 -1.32
N ASP A 38 10.32 11.85 -1.76
CA ASP A 38 11.19 12.76 -0.99
C ASP A 38 10.66 14.20 -0.93
N ARG A 39 9.76 14.55 -1.85
CA ARG A 39 9.15 15.89 -1.97
C ARG A 39 7.65 15.89 -1.68
N GLY A 40 7.17 14.88 -0.94
CA GLY A 40 5.80 14.84 -0.41
C GLY A 40 4.70 14.82 -1.48
N ARG A 41 4.97 14.24 -2.66
CA ARG A 41 3.97 14.13 -3.73
C ARG A 41 4.09 12.77 -4.43
N ASP A 42 3.05 11.96 -4.32
CA ASP A 42 2.96 10.73 -5.10
C ASP A 42 2.25 11.04 -6.42
N LEU A 43 1.14 11.79 -6.35
CA LEU A 43 0.41 12.27 -7.52
C LEU A 43 0.22 13.79 -7.46
N VAL A 44 0.19 14.42 -8.62
CA VAL A 44 -0.28 15.81 -8.80
C VAL A 44 -1.41 15.77 -9.81
N ALA A 45 -2.50 16.46 -9.53
CA ALA A 45 -3.65 16.46 -10.41
C ALA A 45 -4.32 17.83 -10.45
N GLU A 46 -5.22 17.99 -11.40
CA GLU A 46 -6.09 19.15 -11.52
C GLU A 46 -7.54 18.71 -11.36
N LYS A 47 -8.35 19.55 -10.73
CA LYS A 47 -9.80 19.34 -10.69
C LYS A 47 -10.51 20.63 -11.06
N VAL A 48 -11.47 20.50 -11.97
CA VAL A 48 -12.31 21.62 -12.37
C VAL A 48 -13.35 21.87 -11.27
N GLU A 49 -13.40 23.11 -10.82
CA GLU A 49 -14.37 23.65 -9.89
C GLU A 49 -15.25 24.65 -10.62
N LEU A 50 -16.56 24.54 -10.39
CA LEU A 50 -17.56 25.44 -10.93
C LEU A 50 -18.21 26.18 -9.75
N PRO A 51 -17.52 27.17 -9.16
CA PRO A 51 -18.02 27.86 -7.97
C PRO A 51 -19.31 28.63 -8.23
N LEU A 52 -19.51 29.11 -9.46
CA LEU A 52 -20.70 29.80 -9.94
C LEU A 52 -20.97 29.42 -11.40
N PRO A 53 -22.22 29.54 -11.88
CA PRO A 53 -22.53 29.33 -13.30
C PRO A 53 -21.63 30.19 -14.21
N GLY A 54 -20.92 29.54 -15.13
CA GLY A 54 -20.02 30.20 -16.09
C GLY A 54 -18.62 30.55 -15.56
N ILE A 55 -18.34 30.35 -14.27
CA ILE A 55 -16.99 30.51 -13.71
C ILE A 55 -16.33 29.14 -13.60
N VAL A 56 -15.17 29.00 -14.23
CA VAL A 56 -14.33 27.81 -14.17
C VAL A 56 -13.07 28.14 -13.39
N LYS A 57 -12.83 27.41 -12.30
CA LYS A 57 -11.56 27.42 -11.58
C LYS A 57 -10.92 26.05 -11.73
N VAL A 58 -9.61 26.01 -11.95
CA VAL A 58 -8.85 24.76 -11.95
C VAL A 58 -8.03 24.74 -10.68
N GLY A 59 -8.38 23.82 -9.79
CA GLY A 59 -7.64 23.60 -8.55
C GLY A 59 -6.45 22.68 -8.79
N ARG A 60 -5.27 23.05 -8.28
CA ARG A 60 -4.09 22.19 -8.28
C ARG A 60 -4.04 21.37 -6.99
N TRP A 61 -4.02 20.05 -7.15
CA TRP A 61 -4.01 19.08 -6.07
C TRP A 61 -2.67 18.37 -5.98
N ILE A 62 -2.14 18.26 -4.77
CA ILE A 62 -1.10 17.28 -4.43
C ILE A 62 -1.76 16.16 -3.64
N ILE A 63 -1.44 14.93 -4.00
CA ILE A 63 -1.98 13.75 -3.37
C ILE A 63 -0.84 12.92 -2.82
N GLN A 64 -0.95 12.59 -1.53
CA GLN A 64 -0.06 11.69 -0.82
C GLN A 64 -0.81 10.40 -0.49
N CYS A 65 -0.39 9.31 -1.10
CA CYS A 65 -0.90 7.96 -0.93
C CYS A 65 0.03 7.20 0.02
N LYS A 66 -0.43 6.83 1.22
CA LYS A 66 0.39 6.04 2.16
C LYS A 66 -0.34 4.79 2.63
N ARG A 67 0.30 3.65 2.38
CA ARG A 67 -0.18 2.34 2.84
C ARG A 67 0.34 2.08 4.26
N PHE A 68 -0.53 2.27 5.24
CA PHE A 68 -0.27 2.03 6.65
C PHE A 68 -0.93 0.71 7.08
N ILE A 69 -0.14 -0.32 7.37
CA ILE A 69 -0.64 -1.67 7.69
C ILE A 69 -0.75 -1.88 9.20
N SER A 70 0.34 -1.68 9.94
CA SER A 70 0.44 -2.08 11.35
C SER A 70 0.16 -0.96 12.34
N ARG A 71 0.25 0.31 11.90
CA ARG A 71 0.09 1.46 12.79
C ARG A 71 -0.55 2.65 12.08
N PRO A 72 -1.24 3.53 12.83
CA PRO A 72 -1.69 4.80 12.31
C PRO A 72 -0.52 5.72 11.91
N PRO A 73 -0.78 6.73 11.04
CA PRO A 73 0.18 7.77 10.68
C PRO A 73 0.54 8.61 11.90
N THR A 74 1.79 9.09 11.96
CA THR A 74 2.20 10.07 12.97
C THR A 74 2.01 11.49 12.48
N ILE A 75 1.89 12.43 13.41
CA ILE A 75 1.87 13.88 13.11
C ILE A 75 3.08 14.29 12.26
N GLU A 76 4.27 13.76 12.55
CA GLU A 76 5.49 14.10 11.81
C GLU A 76 5.41 13.66 10.33
N GLU A 77 4.88 12.47 10.07
CA GLU A 77 4.71 11.95 8.70
C GLU A 77 3.76 12.83 7.87
N LEU A 78 2.67 13.29 8.49
CA LEU A 78 1.72 14.18 7.84
C LEU A 78 2.27 15.59 7.66
N ASN A 79 2.96 16.13 8.67
CA ASN A 79 3.53 17.48 8.62
C ASN A 79 4.57 17.63 7.51
N LYS A 80 5.36 16.58 7.23
CA LYS A 80 6.30 16.57 6.09
C LYS A 80 5.60 16.83 4.76
N ALA A 81 4.44 16.20 4.51
CA ALA A 81 3.68 16.42 3.29
C ALA A 81 3.05 17.82 3.24
N ILE A 82 2.57 18.34 4.38
CA ILE A 82 2.03 19.71 4.48
C ILE A 82 3.10 20.75 4.12
N ILE A 83 4.31 20.63 4.67
CA ILE A 83 5.44 21.54 4.37
C ILE A 83 5.79 21.51 2.87
N TRP A 84 5.84 20.33 2.27
CA TRP A 84 6.11 20.22 0.84
C TRP A 84 4.98 20.78 -0.02
N ASN A 85 3.72 20.59 0.37
CA ASN A 85 2.59 21.18 -0.32
C ASN A 85 2.67 22.71 -0.34
N GLU A 86 3.04 23.30 0.79
CA GLU A 86 3.29 24.74 0.92
C GLU A 86 4.40 25.21 -0.03
N ALA A 87 5.51 24.47 -0.10
CA ALA A 87 6.60 24.76 -1.01
C ALA A 87 6.21 24.67 -2.50
N HIS A 88 5.32 23.73 -2.85
CA HIS A 88 4.79 23.58 -4.20
C HIS A 88 3.67 24.57 -4.55
N LYS A 89 3.16 25.33 -3.56
CA LYS A 89 2.04 26.29 -3.70
C LYS A 89 0.80 25.67 -4.36
N ALA A 90 0.44 24.46 -3.94
CA ALA A 90 -0.79 23.82 -4.43
C ALA A 90 -2.01 24.32 -3.64
N ASP A 91 -3.16 24.39 -4.29
CA ASP A 91 -4.41 24.85 -3.67
C ASP A 91 -4.96 23.85 -2.67
N TYR A 92 -4.67 22.57 -2.89
CA TYR A 92 -5.25 21.46 -2.15
C TYR A 92 -4.23 20.35 -1.89
N LEU A 93 -4.28 19.81 -0.68
CA LEU A 93 -3.55 18.60 -0.28
C LEU A 93 -4.55 17.51 0.07
N LEU A 94 -4.43 16.33 -0.55
CA LEU A 94 -5.23 15.15 -0.21
C LEU A 94 -4.32 14.03 0.32
N PHE A 95 -4.62 13.58 1.54
CA PHE A 95 -4.07 12.33 2.07
C PHE A 95 -5.01 11.17 1.75
N ILE A 96 -4.46 10.10 1.18
CA ILE A 96 -5.19 8.83 1.00
C ILE A 96 -4.42 7.74 1.77
N ILE A 97 -5.02 7.20 2.83
CA ILE A 97 -4.36 6.27 3.74
C ILE A 97 -5.17 5.00 3.99
N THR A 98 -4.50 3.84 4.07
CA THR A 98 -5.14 2.54 4.35
C THR A 98 -5.37 2.28 5.85
N ASN A 99 -5.39 3.34 6.66
CA ASN A 99 -5.60 3.25 8.11
C ASN A 99 -6.45 4.45 8.55
N VAL A 100 -6.73 4.54 9.85
CA VAL A 100 -7.45 5.66 10.47
C VAL A 100 -6.50 6.42 11.39
N LEU A 101 -6.64 7.73 11.44
CA LEU A 101 -5.93 8.60 12.35
C LEU A 101 -6.47 8.44 13.78
N THR A 102 -5.58 8.67 14.76
CA THR A 102 -6.00 8.85 16.15
C THR A 102 -6.77 10.17 16.32
N SER A 103 -7.57 10.30 17.37
CA SER A 103 -8.26 11.55 17.73
C SER A 103 -7.31 12.73 17.76
N ASP A 104 -6.19 12.58 18.46
CA ASP A 104 -5.20 13.64 18.66
C ASP A 104 -4.58 14.09 17.33
N THR A 105 -4.38 13.15 16.39
CA THR A 105 -3.86 13.48 15.06
C THR A 105 -4.91 14.19 14.22
N LYS A 106 -6.20 13.83 14.34
CA LYS A 106 -7.30 14.54 13.67
C LYS A 106 -7.43 15.98 14.18
N ASP A 107 -7.45 16.16 15.49
CA ASP A 107 -7.51 17.50 16.11
C ASP A 107 -6.31 18.36 15.69
N TRP A 108 -5.12 17.74 15.63
CA TRP A 108 -3.92 18.41 15.12
C TRP A 108 -4.05 18.83 13.65
N ILE A 109 -4.59 17.99 12.76
CA ILE A 109 -4.81 18.35 11.34
C ILE A 109 -5.78 19.52 11.23
N VAL A 110 -6.89 19.50 11.98
CA VAL A 110 -7.88 20.58 11.94
C VAL A 110 -7.21 21.91 12.30
N LYS A 111 -6.47 21.94 13.42
CA LYS A 111 -5.73 23.14 13.82
C LYS A 111 -4.70 23.55 12.76
N ARG A 112 -3.93 22.59 12.23
CA ARG A 112 -2.90 22.86 11.21
C ARG A 112 -3.50 23.39 9.91
N SER A 113 -4.74 22.99 9.57
CA SER A 113 -5.44 23.46 8.37
C SER A 113 -5.82 24.95 8.44
N GLU A 114 -5.97 25.51 9.63
CA GLU A 114 -6.23 26.93 9.86
C GLU A 114 -4.97 27.81 9.67
N GLU A 115 -3.79 27.20 9.76
CA GLU A 115 -2.49 27.89 9.71
C GLU A 115 -1.89 27.95 8.29
N VAL A 116 -2.43 27.18 7.34
CA VAL A 116 -1.92 27.09 5.96
C VAL A 116 -2.86 27.76 4.96
N HIS A 117 -2.33 28.13 3.79
CA HIS A 117 -3.08 28.85 2.75
C HIS A 117 -3.88 27.95 1.79
N PHE A 118 -3.82 26.64 1.98
CA PHE A 118 -4.45 25.62 1.12
C PHE A 118 -5.35 24.70 1.95
N SER A 119 -6.32 24.05 1.32
CA SER A 119 -7.20 23.13 2.06
C SER A 119 -6.58 21.73 2.15
N ILE A 120 -6.72 21.11 3.32
CA ILE A 120 -6.25 19.75 3.60
C ILE A 120 -7.47 18.83 3.63
N PHE A 121 -7.41 17.75 2.86
CA PHE A 121 -8.41 16.70 2.81
C PHE A 121 -7.79 15.37 3.23
N LEU A 122 -8.62 14.52 3.82
CA LEU A 122 -8.22 13.21 4.31
C LEU A 122 -9.23 12.16 3.85
N TRP A 123 -8.73 11.13 3.19
CA TRP A 123 -9.41 9.87 2.93
C TRP A 123 -8.74 8.78 3.74
N GLU A 124 -9.48 8.28 4.73
CA GLU A 124 -9.10 7.14 5.55
C GLU A 124 -9.58 5.84 4.89
N GLU A 125 -9.26 4.70 5.51
CA GLU A 125 -9.68 3.40 4.98
C GLU A 125 -11.20 3.31 4.65
N PRO A 126 -12.12 3.81 5.50
CA PRO A 126 -13.55 3.80 5.18
C PRO A 126 -13.89 4.57 3.90
N ASP A 127 -13.22 5.68 3.63
CA ASP A 127 -13.45 6.49 2.43
C ASP A 127 -13.02 5.74 1.18
N ILE A 128 -11.86 5.06 1.24
CA ILE A 128 -11.39 4.20 0.14
C ILE A 128 -12.38 3.05 -0.10
N LYS A 129 -12.89 2.41 0.95
CA LYS A 129 -13.93 1.37 0.84
C LYS A 129 -15.22 1.89 0.19
N ASN A 130 -15.61 3.14 0.49
CA ASN A 130 -16.75 3.79 -0.14
C ASN A 130 -16.50 4.07 -1.63
N GLU A 131 -15.29 4.52 -1.99
CA GLU A 131 -14.89 4.72 -3.39
C GLU A 131 -14.90 3.39 -4.18
N LEU A 132 -14.37 2.32 -3.60
CA LEU A 132 -14.41 0.99 -4.22
C LEU A 132 -15.83 0.44 -4.36
N THR A 133 -16.73 0.80 -3.45
CA THR A 133 -18.15 0.45 -3.56
C THR A 133 -18.84 1.23 -4.67
N ARG A 134 -18.47 2.50 -4.88
CA ARG A 134 -18.95 3.33 -5.99
C ARG A 134 -18.40 2.90 -7.34
N HIS A 135 -17.19 2.35 -7.35
CA HIS A 135 -16.45 1.93 -8.55
C HIS A 135 -16.05 0.44 -8.43
N PRO A 136 -17.02 -0.49 -8.48
CA PRO A 136 -16.78 -1.92 -8.29
C PRO A 136 -15.82 -2.51 -9.34
N GLU A 137 -15.67 -1.88 -10.51
CA GLU A 137 -14.68 -2.23 -11.54
C GLU A 137 -13.22 -2.17 -11.03
N LEU A 138 -12.96 -1.44 -9.94
CA LEU A 138 -11.64 -1.37 -9.33
C LEU A 138 -11.31 -2.60 -8.48
N LEU A 139 -12.29 -3.41 -8.08
CA LEU A 139 -12.05 -4.62 -7.30
C LEU A 139 -11.28 -5.67 -8.10
N ASP A 140 -11.51 -5.74 -9.40
CA ASP A 140 -10.74 -6.62 -10.29
C ASP A 140 -9.26 -6.21 -10.36
N TYR A 141 -8.97 -4.92 -10.24
CA TYR A 141 -7.60 -4.41 -10.22
C TYR A 141 -6.83 -4.80 -8.95
N MET A 142 -7.55 -4.99 -7.85
CA MET A 142 -6.99 -5.37 -6.55
C MET A 142 -6.67 -6.86 -6.45
N LYS A 143 -7.13 -7.68 -7.40
CA LYS A 143 -6.80 -9.11 -7.43
C LYS A 143 -5.28 -9.28 -7.58
N PRO A 144 -4.69 -10.30 -6.93
CA PRO A 144 -3.30 -10.68 -7.17
C PRO A 144 -3.10 -10.91 -8.68
N SER A 145 -1.92 -10.56 -9.20
CA SER A 145 -1.53 -11.06 -10.52
C SER A 145 -1.47 -12.59 -10.49
N GLU A 146 -1.75 -13.26 -11.61
CA GLU A 146 -1.60 -14.72 -11.75
C GLU A 146 -0.20 -15.19 -11.30
N GLU A 147 0.82 -14.35 -11.51
CA GLU A 147 2.20 -14.57 -11.06
C GLU A 147 2.32 -14.65 -9.52
N ASN A 148 1.58 -13.80 -8.79
CA ASN A 148 1.55 -13.82 -7.32
C ASN A 148 0.78 -15.05 -6.80
N GLU A 149 -0.25 -15.51 -7.51
CA GLU A 149 -0.96 -16.74 -7.15
C GLU A 149 -0.06 -17.98 -7.31
N LEU A 150 0.76 -18.02 -8.37
CA LEU A 150 1.73 -19.09 -8.58
C LEU A 150 2.85 -19.07 -7.54
N GLU A 151 3.36 -17.90 -7.16
CA GLU A 151 4.33 -17.78 -6.08
C GLU A 151 3.75 -18.21 -4.73
N GLU A 152 2.53 -17.77 -4.39
CA GLU A 152 1.86 -18.15 -3.15
C GLU A 152 1.57 -19.67 -3.12
N PHE A 153 1.19 -20.24 -4.26
CA PHE A 153 1.04 -21.68 -4.42
C PHE A 153 2.37 -22.42 -4.23
N ALA A 154 3.46 -21.93 -4.84
CA ALA A 154 4.79 -22.52 -4.71
C ALA A 154 5.28 -22.49 -3.26
N ILE A 155 5.07 -21.38 -2.54
CA ILE A 155 5.40 -21.25 -1.12
C ILE A 155 4.61 -22.27 -0.29
N LYS A 156 3.29 -22.33 -0.47
CA LYS A 156 2.43 -23.31 0.23
C LYS A 156 2.83 -24.75 -0.08
N PHE A 157 3.21 -25.04 -1.33
CA PHE A 157 3.69 -26.35 -1.74
C PHE A 157 5.02 -26.72 -1.07
N ILE A 158 5.96 -25.79 -0.98
CA ILE A 158 7.23 -25.98 -0.28
C ILE A 158 7.00 -26.21 1.23
N GLU A 159 6.13 -25.42 1.85
CA GLU A 159 5.75 -25.60 3.26
C GLU A 159 5.09 -26.96 3.51
N PHE A 160 4.17 -27.37 2.63
CA PHE A 160 3.54 -28.68 2.67
C PHE A 160 4.59 -29.81 2.55
N MET A 161 5.53 -29.70 1.61
CA MET A 161 6.61 -30.68 1.44
C MET A 161 7.52 -30.73 2.66
N ARG A 162 7.83 -29.58 3.27
CA ARG A 162 8.61 -29.49 4.49
C ARG A 162 7.89 -30.15 5.66
N GLN A 163 6.61 -29.84 5.87
CA GLN A 163 5.79 -30.43 6.93
C GLN A 163 5.68 -31.94 6.77
N SER A 164 5.45 -32.41 5.53
CA SER A 164 5.47 -33.83 5.19
C SER A 164 6.84 -34.44 5.54
N LEU A 165 7.95 -33.85 5.11
CA LEU A 165 9.29 -34.33 5.46
C LEU A 165 9.52 -34.40 6.98
N GLU A 166 9.07 -33.41 7.74
CA GLU A 166 9.17 -33.39 9.20
C GLU A 166 8.32 -34.49 9.87
N GLU A 167 7.13 -34.79 9.34
CA GLU A 167 6.27 -35.90 9.81
C GLU A 167 6.82 -37.29 9.43
N PHE A 168 7.52 -37.40 8.29
CA PHE A 168 8.16 -38.63 7.83
C PHE A 168 9.56 -38.85 8.46
N HIS A 169 10.25 -37.81 8.92
CA HIS A 169 11.58 -37.89 9.55
C HIS A 169 11.65 -38.80 10.79
N PRO A 170 10.70 -38.78 11.76
CA PRO A 170 10.72 -39.72 12.88
C PRO A 170 10.41 -41.17 12.46
N LYS A 171 9.73 -41.38 11.32
CA LYS A 171 9.45 -42.72 10.79
C LYS A 171 10.62 -43.35 10.04
N ILE A 172 11.55 -42.56 9.49
CA ILE A 172 12.74 -43.08 8.79
C ILE A 172 13.87 -43.42 9.77
N LEU A 173 14.00 -42.71 10.90
CA LEU A 173 15.00 -43.01 11.93
C LEU A 173 14.77 -44.36 12.65
N HIS A 174 13.54 -44.86 12.67
CA HIS A 174 13.23 -46.19 13.21
C HIS A 174 13.37 -47.35 12.19
N VAL A 175 13.64 -47.05 10.91
CA VAL A 175 13.73 -48.06 9.84
C VAL A 175 15.15 -48.14 9.23
N LEU A 176 16.12 -47.38 9.75
CA LEU A 176 17.53 -47.53 9.39
C LEU A 176 18.35 -48.25 10.48
N PRO A 177 18.19 -49.58 10.58
CA PRO A 177 19.32 -50.46 10.81
C PRO A 177 19.49 -51.40 9.61
N MET A 178 19.72 -50.91 8.39
CA MET A 178 20.07 -51.81 7.29
C MET A 178 20.73 -51.18 6.04
N TYR A 179 21.58 -50.16 6.17
CA TYR A 179 22.44 -49.76 5.04
C TYR A 179 23.83 -49.33 5.54
N SER A 180 24.62 -50.29 6.05
CA SER A 180 26.05 -50.11 6.32
C SER A 180 26.96 -50.89 5.34
N GLN A 181 26.45 -51.36 4.21
CA GLN A 181 27.24 -52.10 3.23
C GLN A 181 26.98 -51.65 1.78
N TYR A 182 27.37 -50.43 1.44
CA TYR A 182 27.71 -50.07 0.06
C TYR A 182 28.91 -49.10 0.05
N PRO A 183 29.90 -49.28 -0.83
CA PRO A 183 31.24 -48.69 -0.69
C PRO A 183 31.39 -47.24 -1.23
N TYR A 184 30.30 -46.55 -1.55
CA TYR A 184 30.36 -45.18 -2.06
C TYR A 184 29.94 -44.18 -0.98
N GLY A 185 30.88 -43.91 -0.06
CA GLY A 185 30.69 -42.96 1.02
C GLY A 185 30.57 -41.52 0.51
N LEU A 186 29.35 -40.96 0.52
CA LEU A 186 29.16 -39.51 0.57
C LEU A 186 29.52 -39.04 1.98
N LYS A 187 30.66 -38.35 2.12
CA LYS A 187 31.01 -37.63 3.35
C LYS A 187 30.10 -36.42 3.52
N ILE A 188 29.15 -36.49 4.44
CA ILE A 188 28.46 -35.32 4.95
C ILE A 188 29.43 -34.57 5.88
N VAL A 189 29.97 -33.46 5.41
CA VAL A 189 30.77 -32.53 6.23
C VAL A 189 29.78 -31.71 7.07
N ARG A 190 29.73 -31.99 8.37
CA ARG A 190 29.08 -31.08 9.34
C ARG A 190 29.99 -29.88 9.53
N ASN A 191 29.56 -28.70 9.11
CA ASN A 191 30.20 -27.45 9.51
C ASN A 191 29.72 -27.09 10.91
N THR A 192 30.59 -27.29 11.89
CA THR A 192 30.50 -26.66 13.22
C THR A 192 31.59 -25.62 13.33
N LYS A 193 31.20 -24.35 13.33
CA LYS A 193 31.70 -23.30 14.22
C LYS A 193 30.72 -22.14 14.23
#